data_AF-A0A1V4R2H1-F1
#
_entry.id   AF-A0A1V4R2H1-F1
#
_cell.length_a   1.000
_cell.length_b   1.000
_cell.length_c   1.000
_cell.angle_alpha   90.00
_cell.angle_beta   90.00
_cell.angle_gamma   90.00
#
_symmetry.space_group_name_H-M   'P 1'
#
loop_
_entity.id
_entity.type
_entity.pdbx_description
1 polymer ?
#
loop_
_entity_poly.entity_id
_entity_poly.type
_entity_poly.pdbx_seq_one_letter_code
_entity_poly.pdbx_strand_id
1 'polypeptide(L)'
;MNSIYQLRRDIIGVCKRIYARGYVASNDGNVSVRISEDRVLTTPTGMSKGFLTEEQLILCDMEGNKVSGELRPSSEVKMHIMVYREREDINAVVHAHPVTATGFAVAGIPLAQCVLPEVVITLGEIPIAEYGTPSTEEIPNSIRKYIQDYDAFLLENHGALTIGPDVVNAYHKMETLEHFAQITLVARQLGKVNVLSDENVQRLMEVREQLGVKGRNPMVCRLCTENCPNRASGGDQSTETTPTAQAVLPGTDEQLVKSITERVMATLKS
;
A
#
# COMPACT_ATOMS: atom_id res chain seq x y z
N MET A 1 -9.86 26.43 -9.35
CA MET A 1 -8.53 26.27 -8.71
C MET A 1 -8.70 26.64 -7.24
N ASN A 2 -8.32 25.76 -6.31
CA ASN A 2 -8.47 26.03 -4.88
C ASN A 2 -7.52 27.16 -4.46
N SER A 3 -7.93 27.97 -3.47
CA SER A 3 -7.04 28.99 -2.92
C SER A 3 -5.87 28.31 -2.19
N ILE A 4 -4.71 28.96 -2.17
CA ILE A 4 -3.55 28.43 -1.45
C ILE A 4 -3.85 28.23 0.05
N TYR A 5 -4.71 29.06 0.62
CA TYR A 5 -5.20 28.92 1.99
C TYR A 5 -5.95 27.58 2.19
N GLN A 6 -6.86 27.23 1.28
CA GLN A 6 -7.57 25.95 1.36
C GLN A 6 -6.60 24.76 1.22
N LEU A 7 -5.65 24.85 0.30
CA LEU A 7 -4.66 23.78 0.10
C LEU A 7 -3.77 23.55 1.32
N ARG A 8 -3.35 24.63 2.01
CA ARG A 8 -2.64 24.52 3.29
C ARG A 8 -3.48 23.79 4.32
N ARG A 9 -4.74 24.18 4.49
CA ARG A 9 -5.68 23.52 5.41
C ARG A 9 -5.89 22.05 5.09
N ASP A 10 -6.02 21.70 3.82
CA ASP A 10 -6.22 20.33 3.37
C ASP A 10 -5.00 19.47 3.71
N ILE A 11 -3.78 19.95 3.44
CA ILE A 11 -2.53 19.27 3.82
C ILE A 11 -2.47 19.05 5.32
N ILE A 12 -2.67 20.10 6.14
CA ILE A 12 -2.61 19.98 7.60
C ILE A 12 -3.70 19.03 8.12
N GLY A 13 -4.90 19.10 7.55
CA GLY A 13 -5.99 18.18 7.86
C GLY A 13 -5.60 16.73 7.61
N VAL A 14 -4.97 16.43 6.46
CA VAL A 14 -4.48 15.08 6.15
C VAL A 14 -3.32 14.68 7.06
N CYS A 15 -2.34 15.54 7.29
CA CYS A 15 -1.22 15.31 8.21
C CYS A 15 -1.70 14.89 9.62
N LYS A 16 -2.70 15.58 10.16
CA LYS A 16 -3.29 15.24 11.46
C LYS A 16 -4.00 13.89 11.43
N ARG A 17 -4.71 13.56 10.34
CA ARG A 17 -5.42 12.28 10.22
C ARG A 17 -4.48 11.09 10.06
N ILE A 18 -3.45 11.18 9.20
CA ILE A 18 -2.45 10.10 9.05
C ILE A 18 -1.70 9.87 10.35
N TYR A 19 -1.40 10.94 11.11
CA TYR A 19 -0.79 10.82 12.44
C TYR A 19 -1.74 10.16 13.44
N ALA A 20 -2.99 10.63 13.54
CA ALA A 20 -3.98 10.09 14.47
C ALA A 20 -4.32 8.61 14.20
N ARG A 21 -4.21 8.16 12.96
CA ARG A 21 -4.40 6.74 12.57
C ARG A 21 -3.13 5.89 12.70
N GLY A 22 -2.00 6.47 13.12
CA GLY A 22 -0.74 5.74 13.24
C GLY A 22 -0.15 5.30 11.89
N TYR A 23 -0.48 6.00 10.81
CA TYR A 23 0.12 5.74 9.49
C TYR A 23 1.52 6.34 9.36
N VAL A 24 1.91 7.18 10.30
CA VAL A 24 3.22 7.83 10.38
C VAL A 24 3.72 7.75 11.80
N ALA A 25 5.02 7.54 11.98
CA ALA A 25 5.71 7.51 13.26
C ALA A 25 6.78 8.62 13.32
N SER A 26 6.85 9.33 14.44
CA SER A 26 7.80 10.43 14.64
C SER A 26 7.67 11.50 13.54
N ASN A 27 8.64 11.60 12.64
CA ASN A 27 8.78 12.63 11.60
C ASN A 27 8.63 12.08 10.17
N ASP A 28 8.25 10.82 10.02
CA ASP A 28 8.14 10.17 8.72
C ASP A 28 6.88 10.60 7.93
N GLY A 29 6.77 10.07 6.71
CA GLY A 29 5.74 10.44 5.75
C GLY A 29 5.90 11.87 5.22
N ASN A 30 5.14 12.19 4.18
CA ASN A 30 5.08 13.52 3.62
C ASN A 30 3.86 13.68 2.71
N VAL A 31 3.38 14.91 2.61
CA VAL A 31 2.20 15.28 1.81
C VAL A 31 2.59 16.47 0.95
N SER A 32 2.20 16.44 -0.32
CA SER A 32 2.35 17.60 -1.20
C SER A 32 1.14 17.80 -2.11
N VAL A 33 1.04 19.01 -2.63
CA VAL A 33 0.03 19.39 -3.61
C VAL A 33 0.64 20.32 -4.67
N ARG A 34 0.36 20.07 -5.95
CA ARG A 34 0.68 20.96 -7.06
C ARG A 34 -0.25 22.18 -7.02
N ILE A 35 0.31 23.39 -7.03
CA ILE A 35 -0.47 24.64 -6.95
C ILE A 35 -0.46 25.45 -8.25
N SER A 36 0.54 25.23 -9.11
CA SER A 36 0.66 25.76 -10.47
C SER A 36 1.48 24.78 -11.32
N GLU A 37 1.67 25.07 -12.61
CA GLU A 37 2.49 24.25 -13.51
C GLU A 37 3.92 24.05 -12.98
N ASP A 38 4.46 25.04 -12.26
CA ASP A 38 5.86 25.13 -11.85
C ASP A 38 6.05 25.15 -10.32
N ARG A 39 4.99 24.95 -9.52
CA ARG A 39 5.07 25.01 -8.06
C ARG A 39 4.32 23.89 -7.35
N VAL A 40 4.95 23.41 -6.28
CA VAL A 40 4.41 22.41 -5.37
C VAL A 40 4.51 22.92 -3.93
N LEU A 41 3.44 22.77 -3.16
CA LEU A 41 3.43 22.99 -1.73
C LEU A 41 3.61 21.64 -1.02
N THR A 42 4.55 21.52 -0.08
CA THR A 42 4.91 20.25 0.56
C THR A 42 5.18 20.40 2.05
N THR A 43 5.06 19.30 2.80
CA THR A 43 5.50 19.25 4.20
C THR A 43 7.03 19.36 4.32
N PRO A 44 7.54 20.03 5.37
CA PRO A 44 8.97 20.09 5.65
C PRO A 44 9.53 18.74 6.14
N THR A 45 10.85 18.58 6.01
CA THR A 45 11.59 17.46 6.60
C THR A 45 11.71 17.57 8.13
N GLY A 46 11.84 16.44 8.81
CA GLY A 46 12.16 16.39 10.24
C GLY A 46 11.04 16.87 11.17
N MET A 47 9.81 17.00 10.66
CA MET A 47 8.66 17.49 11.42
C MET A 47 7.55 16.45 11.46
N SER A 48 7.09 16.17 12.67
CA SER A 48 5.97 15.28 12.91
C SER A 48 4.67 15.86 12.35
N LYS A 49 3.92 15.01 11.63
CA LYS A 49 2.69 15.42 10.94
C LYS A 49 1.56 15.82 11.90
N GLY A 50 1.60 15.32 13.14
CA GLY A 50 0.65 15.69 14.18
C GLY A 50 0.83 17.12 14.72
N PHE A 51 2.06 17.67 14.64
CA PHE A 51 2.41 18.99 15.18
C PHE A 51 2.55 20.08 14.11
N LEU A 52 2.36 19.74 12.84
CA LEU A 52 2.57 20.66 11.73
C LEU A 52 1.52 21.77 11.71
N THR A 53 1.96 22.99 11.41
CA THR A 53 1.11 24.16 11.19
C THR A 53 1.12 24.61 9.73
N GLU A 54 0.12 25.37 9.31
CA GLU A 54 -0.04 25.79 7.92
C GLU A 54 1.14 26.65 7.45
N GLU A 55 1.70 27.48 8.32
CA GLU A 55 2.81 28.40 8.06
C GLU A 55 4.12 27.65 7.79
N GLN A 56 4.25 26.43 8.31
CA GLN A 56 5.45 25.60 8.16
C GLN A 56 5.53 24.83 6.84
N LEU A 57 4.49 24.89 6.00
CA LEU A 57 4.50 24.30 4.67
C LEU A 57 5.45 25.04 3.73
N ILE A 58 6.15 24.26 2.89
CA ILE A 58 7.24 24.72 2.04
C ILE A 58 6.80 24.76 0.59
N LEU A 59 7.10 25.86 -0.09
CA LEU A 59 6.91 25.99 -1.52
C LEU A 59 8.18 25.56 -2.25
N CYS A 60 8.04 24.65 -3.21
CA CYS A 60 9.10 24.15 -4.05
C CYS A 60 8.82 24.42 -5.54
N ASP A 61 9.89 24.50 -6.32
CA ASP A 61 9.83 24.39 -7.78
C ASP A 61 9.70 22.93 -8.22
N MET A 62 9.63 22.68 -9.53
CA MET A 62 9.53 21.34 -10.10
C MET A 62 10.87 20.60 -10.13
N GLU A 63 11.94 21.17 -9.59
CA GLU A 63 13.25 20.55 -9.40
C GLU A 63 13.45 20.12 -7.94
N GLY A 64 12.55 20.52 -7.04
CA GLY A 64 12.57 20.22 -5.61
C GLY A 64 13.33 21.25 -4.79
N ASN A 65 13.76 22.35 -5.39
CA ASN A 65 14.41 23.43 -4.67
C ASN A 65 13.37 24.27 -3.92
N LYS A 66 13.75 24.75 -2.74
CA LYS A 66 12.90 25.62 -1.94
C LYS A 66 12.78 26.99 -2.61
N VAL A 67 11.55 27.40 -2.89
CA VAL A 67 11.20 28.75 -3.36
C VAL A 67 10.84 29.65 -2.17
N SER A 68 10.06 29.16 -1.21
CA SER A 68 9.70 29.93 0.00
C SER A 68 9.41 29.06 1.22
N GLY A 69 9.55 29.62 2.41
CA GLY A 69 9.31 28.99 3.70
C GLY A 69 10.59 28.87 4.55
N GLU A 70 10.44 28.82 5.86
CA GLU A 70 11.57 28.87 6.81
C GLU A 70 12.32 27.54 6.90
N LEU A 71 11.60 26.41 6.83
CA LEU A 71 12.19 25.08 6.97
C LEU A 71 12.74 24.55 5.64
N ARG A 72 13.20 23.29 5.63
CA ARG A 72 13.63 22.59 4.42
C ARG A 72 12.50 21.66 3.95
N PRO A 73 12.32 21.47 2.63
CA PRO A 73 11.32 20.53 2.11
C PRO A 73 11.64 19.10 2.55
N SER A 74 10.65 18.21 2.46
CA SER A 74 10.87 16.77 2.64
C SER A 74 12.04 16.27 1.79
N SER A 75 12.85 15.37 2.35
CA SER A 75 13.96 14.74 1.63
C SER A 75 13.49 13.87 0.44
N GLU A 76 12.19 13.54 0.40
CA GLU A 76 11.57 12.71 -0.63
C GLU A 76 10.68 13.50 -1.60
N VAL A 77 10.77 14.84 -1.57
CA VAL A 77 9.97 15.69 -2.49
C VAL A 77 10.18 15.33 -3.96
N LYS A 78 11.35 14.80 -4.32
CA LYS A 78 11.66 14.34 -5.67
C LYS A 78 10.76 13.21 -6.17
N MET A 79 10.36 12.29 -5.28
CA MET A 79 9.37 11.26 -5.59
C MET A 79 8.03 11.89 -5.97
N HIS A 80 7.58 12.90 -5.23
CA HIS A 80 6.33 13.61 -5.50
C HIS A 80 6.39 14.39 -6.82
N ILE A 81 7.53 15.04 -7.08
CA ILE A 81 7.76 15.79 -8.33
C ILE A 81 7.74 14.86 -9.55
N MET A 82 8.34 13.68 -9.46
CA MET A 82 8.29 12.68 -10.53
C MET A 82 6.84 12.32 -10.85
N VAL A 83 6.01 12.05 -9.83
CA VAL A 83 4.58 11.80 -10.03
C VAL A 83 3.92 12.94 -10.81
N TYR A 84 4.17 14.20 -10.41
CA TYR A 84 3.59 15.35 -11.09
C TYR A 84 4.07 15.53 -12.54
N ARG A 85 5.31 15.14 -12.86
CA ARG A 85 5.84 15.20 -14.22
C ARG A 85 5.24 14.11 -15.12
N GLU A 86 4.99 12.93 -14.56
CA GLU A 86 4.48 11.77 -15.31
C GLU A 86 2.95 11.77 -15.47
N ARG A 87 2.22 12.45 -14.59
CA ARG A 87 0.76 12.44 -14.52
C ARG A 87 0.17 13.83 -14.34
N GLU A 88 -0.40 14.39 -15.40
CA GLU A 88 -1.06 15.70 -15.39
C GLU A 88 -2.39 15.70 -14.61
N ASP A 89 -3.06 14.55 -14.51
CA ASP A 89 -4.32 14.39 -13.79
C ASP A 89 -4.15 14.38 -12.25
N ILE A 90 -2.90 14.41 -11.78
CA ILE A 90 -2.53 14.33 -10.37
C ILE A 90 -2.08 15.69 -9.86
N ASN A 91 -2.71 16.12 -8.76
CA ASN A 91 -2.35 17.33 -8.04
C ASN A 91 -1.94 17.08 -6.60
N ALA A 92 -2.11 15.88 -6.05
CA ALA A 92 -1.68 15.60 -4.69
C ALA A 92 -1.05 14.22 -4.54
N VAL A 93 -0.11 14.14 -3.61
CA VAL A 93 0.62 12.92 -3.28
C VAL A 93 0.73 12.81 -1.76
N VAL A 94 0.41 11.63 -1.24
CA VAL A 94 0.52 11.26 0.17
C VAL A 94 1.42 10.03 0.28
N HIS A 95 2.55 10.21 0.97
CA HIS A 95 3.45 9.13 1.37
C HIS A 95 3.35 8.93 2.88
N ALA A 96 3.20 7.67 3.30
CA ALA A 96 3.08 7.28 4.70
C ALA A 96 3.54 5.82 4.88
N HIS A 97 3.61 5.38 6.13
CA HIS A 97 4.04 4.04 6.55
C HIS A 97 2.93 3.30 7.35
N PRO A 98 1.71 3.14 6.81
CA PRO A 98 0.65 2.41 7.50
C PRO A 98 1.06 0.96 7.81
N VAL A 99 0.92 0.55 9.07
CA VAL A 99 1.60 -0.62 9.64
C VAL A 99 1.35 -1.90 8.85
N THR A 100 0.10 -2.18 8.48
CA THR A 100 -0.23 -3.47 7.85
C THR A 100 0.23 -3.49 6.40
N ALA A 101 -0.06 -2.45 5.63
CA ALA A 101 0.37 -2.33 4.26
C ALA A 101 1.90 -2.26 4.13
N THR A 102 2.60 -1.55 5.02
CA THR A 102 4.06 -1.61 5.12
C THR A 102 4.53 -3.03 5.43
N GLY A 103 3.82 -3.78 6.29
CA GLY A 103 4.09 -5.20 6.53
C GLY A 103 4.01 -6.06 5.26
N PHE A 104 3.02 -5.85 4.40
CA PHE A 104 2.94 -6.48 3.07
C PHE A 104 4.13 -6.11 2.18
N ALA A 105 4.51 -4.83 2.18
CA ALA A 105 5.66 -4.33 1.42
C ALA A 105 7.00 -4.96 1.88
N VAL A 106 7.19 -5.10 3.20
CA VAL A 106 8.35 -5.79 3.79
C VAL A 106 8.33 -7.29 3.47
N ALA A 107 7.16 -7.91 3.42
CA ALA A 107 7.02 -9.32 3.07
C ALA A 107 7.20 -9.61 1.57
N GLY A 108 7.31 -8.59 0.72
CA GLY A 108 7.36 -8.76 -0.73
C GLY A 108 6.04 -9.27 -1.33
N ILE A 109 4.92 -9.00 -0.65
CA ILE A 109 3.60 -9.51 -1.05
C ILE A 109 2.72 -8.37 -1.56
N PRO A 110 2.42 -8.32 -2.89
CA PRO A 110 1.55 -7.27 -3.42
C PRO A 110 0.10 -7.48 -2.99
N LEU A 111 -0.64 -6.38 -2.97
CA LEU A 111 -2.08 -6.35 -2.69
C LEU A 111 -2.85 -6.35 -4.02
N ALA A 112 -2.89 -7.52 -4.66
CA ALA A 112 -3.38 -7.67 -6.04
C ALA A 112 -4.74 -8.38 -6.17
N GLN A 113 -5.29 -8.92 -5.07
CA GLN A 113 -6.50 -9.74 -5.13
C GLN A 113 -7.78 -8.90 -5.07
N CYS A 114 -8.74 -9.15 -5.96
CA CYS A 114 -10.09 -8.57 -5.88
C CYS A 114 -10.89 -9.18 -4.72
N VAL A 115 -10.68 -8.69 -3.50
CA VAL A 115 -11.35 -9.21 -2.28
C VAL A 115 -12.55 -8.38 -1.85
N LEU A 116 -12.53 -7.07 -2.12
CA LEU A 116 -13.46 -6.11 -1.56
C LEU A 116 -14.01 -5.20 -2.67
N PRO A 117 -15.34 -5.00 -2.77
CA PRO A 117 -15.95 -4.15 -3.78
C PRO A 117 -15.38 -2.73 -3.83
N GLU A 118 -15.16 -2.10 -2.68
CA GLU A 118 -14.63 -0.76 -2.56
C GLU A 118 -13.20 -0.64 -3.08
N VAL A 119 -12.37 -1.67 -2.86
CA VAL A 119 -10.99 -1.72 -3.39
C VAL A 119 -11.03 -1.85 -4.90
N VAL A 120 -11.87 -2.75 -5.42
CA VAL A 120 -12.04 -2.93 -6.87
C VAL A 120 -12.52 -1.65 -7.56
N ILE A 121 -13.42 -0.88 -6.93
CA ILE A 121 -13.91 0.38 -7.52
C ILE A 121 -12.84 1.48 -7.46
N THR A 122 -12.08 1.57 -6.37
CA THR A 122 -11.23 2.73 -6.08
C THR A 122 -9.76 2.58 -6.50
N LEU A 123 -9.14 1.42 -6.22
CA LEU A 123 -7.69 1.22 -6.35
C LEU A 123 -7.34 0.09 -7.33
N GLY A 124 -8.08 -1.02 -7.29
CA GLY A 124 -7.73 -2.24 -8.01
C GLY A 124 -6.54 -2.96 -7.40
N GLU A 125 -5.67 -3.50 -8.25
CA GLU A 125 -4.38 -4.07 -7.85
C GLU A 125 -3.43 -2.97 -7.34
N ILE A 126 -2.68 -3.27 -6.29
CA ILE A 126 -1.67 -2.38 -5.70
C ILE A 126 -0.30 -3.09 -5.80
N PRO A 127 0.62 -2.60 -6.66
CA PRO A 127 1.92 -3.22 -6.89
C PRO A 127 2.90 -2.89 -5.77
N ILE A 128 4.00 -3.64 -5.74
CA ILE A 128 5.19 -3.28 -4.96
C ILE A 128 6.23 -2.72 -5.94
N ALA A 129 6.64 -1.48 -5.73
CA ALA A 129 7.82 -0.92 -6.39
C ALA A 129 9.09 -1.44 -5.71
N GLU A 130 10.11 -1.77 -6.51
CA GLU A 130 11.38 -2.26 -5.99
C GLU A 130 12.01 -1.29 -4.99
N TYR A 131 12.81 -1.87 -4.10
CA TYR A 131 13.60 -1.12 -3.15
C TYR A 131 14.46 -0.07 -3.86
N GLY A 132 14.44 1.13 -3.29
CA GLY A 132 15.36 2.20 -3.62
C GLY A 132 15.72 2.93 -2.33
N THR A 133 16.94 3.44 -2.26
CA THR A 133 17.42 4.17 -1.09
C THR A 133 16.61 5.47 -0.93
N PRO A 134 15.98 5.73 0.23
CA PRO A 134 15.25 6.97 0.48
C PRO A 134 16.08 8.21 0.19
N SER A 135 15.42 9.26 -0.33
CA SER A 135 16.06 10.53 -0.73
C SER A 135 17.02 10.47 -1.93
N THR A 136 17.06 9.35 -2.66
CA THR A 136 17.81 9.22 -3.93
C THR A 136 16.86 9.18 -5.14
N GLU A 137 17.41 9.12 -6.36
CA GLU A 137 16.62 8.92 -7.59
C GLU A 137 16.14 7.47 -7.76
N GLU A 138 16.57 6.53 -6.92
CA GLU A 138 16.22 5.11 -7.03
C GLU A 138 14.72 4.88 -6.83
N ILE A 139 14.11 5.50 -5.81
CA ILE A 139 12.66 5.38 -5.54
C ILE A 139 11.81 5.99 -6.66
N PRO A 140 12.06 7.24 -7.12
CA PRO A 140 11.37 7.78 -8.29
C PRO A 140 11.47 6.85 -9.52
N ASN A 141 12.63 6.23 -9.74
CA ASN A 141 12.84 5.33 -10.87
C ASN A 141 12.07 4.01 -10.73
N SER A 142 11.98 3.42 -9.53
CA SER A 142 11.26 2.16 -9.32
C SER A 142 9.75 2.29 -9.52
N ILE A 143 9.18 3.45 -9.17
CA ILE A 143 7.74 3.72 -9.32
C ILE A 143 7.35 4.04 -10.77
N ARG A 144 8.27 4.59 -11.60
CA ARG A 144 7.95 5.10 -12.94
C ARG A 144 7.25 4.09 -13.86
N LYS A 145 7.58 2.81 -13.77
CA LYS A 145 6.96 1.77 -14.60
C LYS A 145 5.51 1.44 -14.21
N TYR A 146 5.08 1.86 -13.01
CA TYR A 146 3.71 1.68 -12.51
C TYR A 146 2.91 2.98 -12.56
N ILE A 147 3.55 4.15 -12.61
CA ILE A 147 2.87 5.43 -12.40
C ILE A 147 1.77 5.73 -13.43
N GLN A 148 1.83 5.09 -14.60
CA GLN A 148 0.83 5.25 -15.66
C GLN A 148 -0.41 4.36 -15.46
N ASP A 149 -0.43 3.41 -14.54
CA ASP A 149 -1.58 2.49 -14.43
C ASP A 149 -2.21 2.51 -13.04
N TYR A 150 -1.46 2.93 -12.02
CA TYR A 150 -1.86 2.80 -10.62
C TYR A 150 -1.95 4.16 -9.93
N ASP A 151 -2.77 4.22 -8.89
CA ASP A 151 -2.92 5.39 -8.02
C ASP A 151 -2.46 5.13 -6.56
N ALA A 152 -2.06 3.91 -6.26
CA ALA A 152 -1.52 3.50 -4.97
C ALA A 152 -0.40 2.47 -5.16
N PHE A 153 0.62 2.54 -4.32
CA PHE A 153 1.84 1.77 -4.44
C PHE A 153 2.31 1.34 -3.05
N LEU A 154 2.73 0.09 -2.93
CA LEU A 154 3.61 -0.35 -1.87
C LEU A 154 5.06 -0.09 -2.31
N LEU A 155 5.92 0.31 -1.36
CA LEU A 155 7.34 0.53 -1.57
C LEU A 155 8.10 -0.51 -0.75
N GLU A 156 8.83 -1.41 -1.42
CA GLU A 156 9.52 -2.53 -0.80
C GLU A 156 10.40 -2.08 0.37
N ASN A 157 10.24 -2.72 1.54
CA ASN A 157 10.96 -2.40 2.78
C ASN A 157 10.88 -0.93 3.23
N HIS A 158 9.83 -0.21 2.85
CA HIS A 158 9.71 1.22 3.12
C HIS A 158 8.32 1.63 3.60
N GLY A 159 7.29 1.58 2.75
CA GLY A 159 5.98 2.12 3.09
C GLY A 159 5.01 2.12 1.92
N ALA A 160 4.18 3.17 1.82
CA ALA A 160 3.20 3.32 0.76
C ALA A 160 3.17 4.74 0.17
N LEU A 161 2.76 4.82 -1.08
CA LEU A 161 2.54 6.07 -1.80
C LEU A 161 1.13 6.05 -2.41
N THR A 162 0.40 7.16 -2.32
CA THR A 162 -0.89 7.32 -2.97
C THR A 162 -0.99 8.68 -3.65
N ILE A 163 -1.68 8.72 -4.78
CA ILE A 163 -1.74 9.88 -5.65
C ILE A 163 -3.19 10.18 -6.03
N GLY A 164 -3.53 11.46 -6.21
CA GLY A 164 -4.89 11.86 -6.58
C GLY A 164 -5.02 13.26 -7.16
N PRO A 165 -6.22 13.61 -7.66
CA PRO A 165 -6.52 14.93 -8.20
C PRO A 165 -6.57 16.02 -7.11
N ASP A 166 -6.64 15.64 -5.84
CA ASP A 166 -6.61 16.52 -4.68
C ASP A 166 -6.13 15.77 -3.42
N VAL A 167 -5.79 16.54 -2.38
CA VAL A 167 -5.16 16.05 -1.14
C VAL A 167 -6.07 15.07 -0.39
N VAL A 168 -7.38 15.30 -0.41
CA VAL A 168 -8.36 14.44 0.28
C VAL A 168 -8.52 13.13 -0.48
N ASN A 169 -8.57 13.15 -1.80
CA ASN A 169 -8.63 11.93 -2.61
C ASN A 169 -7.38 11.05 -2.43
N ALA A 170 -6.18 11.63 -2.49
CA ALA A 170 -4.94 10.90 -2.24
C ALA A 170 -4.94 10.28 -0.84
N TYR A 171 -5.41 11.02 0.16
CA TYR A 171 -5.57 10.51 1.52
C TYR A 171 -6.57 9.35 1.63
N HIS A 172 -7.77 9.46 1.03
CA HIS A 172 -8.75 8.37 1.05
C HIS A 172 -8.20 7.09 0.42
N LYS A 173 -7.39 7.20 -0.65
CA LYS A 173 -6.69 6.07 -1.23
C LYS A 173 -5.71 5.43 -0.24
N MET A 174 -5.00 6.22 0.55
CA MET A 174 -4.11 5.71 1.61
C MET A 174 -4.89 4.95 2.69
N GLU A 175 -6.06 5.47 3.10
CA GLU A 175 -6.94 4.77 4.03
C GLU A 175 -7.45 3.45 3.46
N THR A 176 -7.93 3.45 2.20
CA THR A 176 -8.42 2.24 1.55
C THR A 176 -7.30 1.19 1.40
N LEU A 177 -6.08 1.62 1.08
CA LEU A 177 -4.91 0.74 0.98
C LEU A 177 -4.61 0.05 2.31
N GLU A 178 -4.59 0.78 3.43
CA GLU A 178 -4.35 0.15 4.74
C GLU A 178 -5.51 -0.75 5.16
N HIS A 179 -6.76 -0.33 4.89
CA HIS A 179 -7.94 -1.14 5.20
C HIS A 179 -7.92 -2.48 4.41
N PHE A 180 -7.58 -2.42 3.13
CA PHE A 180 -7.40 -3.60 2.29
C PHE A 180 -6.30 -4.52 2.85
N ALA A 181 -5.17 -3.96 3.27
CA ALA A 181 -4.09 -4.73 3.89
C ALA A 181 -4.56 -5.44 5.18
N GLN A 182 -5.26 -4.73 6.06
CA GLN A 182 -5.80 -5.26 7.33
C GLN A 182 -6.77 -6.41 7.10
N ILE A 183 -7.77 -6.22 6.23
CA ILE A 183 -8.75 -7.28 5.92
C ILE A 183 -8.06 -8.49 5.29
N THR A 184 -7.13 -8.26 4.37
CA THR A 184 -6.39 -9.34 3.70
C THR A 184 -5.53 -10.11 4.69
N LEU A 185 -4.87 -9.43 5.63
CA LEU A 185 -4.09 -10.07 6.69
C LEU A 185 -4.99 -10.96 7.55
N VAL A 186 -6.13 -10.44 8.00
CA VAL A 186 -7.10 -11.19 8.82
C VAL A 186 -7.61 -12.42 8.05
N ALA A 187 -8.01 -12.27 6.78
CA ALA A 187 -8.47 -13.39 5.97
C ALA A 187 -7.40 -14.48 5.80
N ARG A 188 -6.12 -14.09 5.63
CA ARG A 188 -4.99 -15.04 5.59
C ARG A 188 -4.77 -15.73 6.92
N GLN A 189 -4.86 -15.02 8.03
CA GLN A 189 -4.76 -15.60 9.38
C GLN A 189 -5.88 -16.60 9.67
N LEU A 190 -7.08 -16.37 9.12
CA LEU A 190 -8.21 -17.31 9.17
C LEU A 190 -8.04 -18.51 8.22
N GLY A 191 -6.99 -18.51 7.37
CA GLY A 191 -6.60 -19.64 6.52
C GLY A 191 -7.16 -19.63 5.10
N LYS A 192 -7.99 -18.64 4.72
CA LYS A 192 -8.54 -18.55 3.37
C LYS A 192 -8.93 -17.12 2.97
N VAL A 193 -8.53 -16.72 1.77
CA VAL A 193 -9.01 -15.50 1.10
C VAL A 193 -10.01 -15.91 0.01
N ASN A 194 -11.27 -15.49 0.12
CA ASN A 194 -12.26 -15.67 -0.94
C ASN A 194 -12.27 -14.42 -1.82
N VAL A 195 -11.91 -14.57 -3.09
CA VAL A 195 -11.90 -13.47 -4.06
C VAL A 195 -13.23 -13.35 -4.79
N LEU A 196 -13.54 -12.16 -5.26
CA LEU A 196 -14.66 -11.89 -6.14
C LEU A 196 -14.46 -12.58 -7.50
N SER A 197 -15.53 -13.12 -8.07
CA SER A 197 -15.51 -13.68 -9.42
C SER A 197 -15.31 -12.57 -10.47
N ASP A 198 -14.78 -12.94 -11.63
CA ASP A 198 -14.57 -12.01 -12.76
C ASP A 198 -15.88 -11.30 -13.16
N GLU A 199 -17.00 -12.01 -13.14
CA GLU A 199 -18.32 -11.44 -13.43
C GLU A 199 -18.72 -10.35 -12.41
N ASN A 200 -18.43 -10.57 -11.11
CA ASN A 200 -18.69 -9.57 -10.08
C ASN A 200 -17.73 -8.39 -10.17
N VAL A 201 -16.45 -8.64 -10.49
CA VAL A 201 -15.48 -7.57 -10.77
C VAL A 201 -15.95 -6.71 -11.93
N GLN A 202 -16.40 -7.32 -13.03
CA GLN A 202 -16.91 -6.59 -14.20
C GLN A 202 -18.12 -5.71 -13.84
N ARG A 203 -19.09 -6.22 -13.06
CA ARG A 203 -20.23 -5.42 -12.57
C ARG A 203 -19.77 -4.23 -11.73
N LEU A 204 -18.77 -4.41 -10.87
CA LEU A 204 -18.23 -3.33 -10.06
C LEU A 204 -17.52 -2.26 -10.91
N MET A 205 -16.92 -2.64 -12.03
CA MET A 205 -16.34 -1.68 -12.98
C MET A 205 -17.42 -0.83 -13.67
N GLU A 206 -18.57 -1.42 -14.01
CA GLU A 206 -19.73 -0.65 -14.51
C GLU A 206 -20.24 0.34 -13.45
N VAL A 207 -20.32 -0.10 -12.18
CA VAL A 207 -20.67 0.79 -11.05
C VAL A 207 -19.66 1.93 -10.90
N ARG A 208 -18.36 1.63 -11.02
CA ARG A 208 -17.29 2.65 -10.97
C ARG A 208 -17.48 3.73 -12.02
N GLU A 209 -17.83 3.34 -13.24
CA GLU A 209 -18.10 4.26 -14.35
C GLU A 209 -19.32 5.14 -14.05
N GLN A 210 -20.41 4.54 -13.56
CA GLN A 210 -21.63 5.27 -13.17
C GLN A 210 -21.38 6.28 -12.04
N LEU A 211 -20.52 5.94 -11.08
CA LEU A 211 -20.13 6.81 -9.98
C LEU A 211 -19.14 7.91 -10.39
N GLY A 212 -18.57 7.85 -11.61
CA GLY A 212 -17.60 8.82 -12.09
C GLY A 212 -16.32 8.86 -11.25
N VAL A 213 -15.91 7.72 -10.69
CA VAL A 213 -14.71 7.64 -9.84
C VAL A 213 -13.48 7.97 -10.70
N LYS A 214 -12.79 9.04 -10.33
CA LYS A 214 -11.57 9.50 -11.01
C LYS A 214 -10.36 8.66 -10.60
N GLY A 215 -9.35 8.63 -11.46
CA GLY A 215 -8.08 7.96 -11.21
C GLY A 215 -7.85 6.75 -12.09
N ARG A 216 -6.66 6.14 -11.95
CA ARG A 216 -6.27 4.93 -12.67
C ARG A 216 -6.38 3.72 -11.74
N ASN A 217 -6.94 2.66 -12.31
CA ASN A 217 -7.23 1.40 -11.67
C ASN A 217 -7.08 0.35 -12.77
N PRO A 218 -5.99 -0.41 -12.78
CA PRO A 218 -5.80 -1.43 -13.79
C PRO A 218 -6.81 -2.54 -13.52
N MET A 219 -7.69 -2.76 -14.49
CA MET A 219 -8.74 -3.79 -14.49
C MET A 219 -8.18 -5.22 -14.41
N VAL A 220 -6.86 -5.35 -14.51
CA VAL A 220 -6.16 -6.60 -14.43
C VAL A 220 -5.81 -6.81 -12.96
N CYS A 221 -6.74 -7.36 -12.19
CA CYS A 221 -6.29 -8.33 -11.20
C CYS A 221 -5.55 -9.34 -12.06
N ARG A 222 -4.22 -9.40 -11.99
CA ARG A 222 -3.54 -10.56 -12.58
C ARG A 222 -4.16 -11.74 -11.86
N LEU A 223 -5.01 -12.46 -12.57
CA LEU A 223 -5.55 -13.76 -12.19
C LEU A 223 -4.44 -14.44 -11.43
N CYS A 224 -4.77 -15.03 -10.29
CA CYS A 224 -3.85 -15.92 -9.62
C CYS A 224 -3.54 -17.07 -10.58
N THR A 225 -2.65 -16.85 -11.57
CA THR A 225 -2.11 -17.85 -12.46
C THR A 225 -1.34 -18.84 -11.58
N GLU A 226 -0.94 -19.97 -12.15
CA GLU A 226 -0.32 -21.05 -11.39
C GLU A 226 0.89 -20.62 -10.54
N ASN A 227 1.49 -19.47 -10.86
CA ASN A 227 2.63 -18.88 -10.14
C ASN A 227 2.31 -17.64 -9.29
N CYS A 228 1.05 -17.39 -8.93
CA CYS A 228 0.76 -16.30 -8.01
C CYS A 228 1.31 -16.64 -6.60
N PRO A 229 2.18 -15.80 -6.02
CA PRO A 229 2.76 -16.05 -4.68
C PRO A 229 1.73 -16.10 -3.55
N ASN A 230 0.46 -15.79 -3.85
CA ASN A 230 -0.68 -15.80 -2.93
C ASN A 230 -1.73 -16.86 -3.26
N ARG A 231 -1.51 -17.74 -4.25
CA ARG A 231 -2.37 -18.90 -4.46
C ARG A 231 -2.07 -19.86 -3.32
N ALA A 232 -2.92 -19.87 -2.30
CA ALA A 232 -2.96 -20.97 -1.35
C ALA A 232 -2.98 -22.27 -2.18
N SER A 233 -2.19 -23.25 -1.78
CA SER A 233 -2.21 -24.63 -2.27
C SER A 233 -3.54 -25.31 -1.91
N GLY A 234 -4.66 -24.72 -2.32
CA GLY A 234 -6.01 -25.26 -2.23
C GLY A 234 -6.39 -25.79 -3.60
N GLY A 235 -6.26 -27.11 -3.76
CA GLY A 235 -6.59 -27.82 -4.98
C GLY A 235 -8.08 -27.66 -5.34
N ASP A 236 -8.31 -27.48 -6.62
CA ASP A 236 -9.61 -27.72 -7.24
C ASP A 236 -9.39 -28.81 -8.29
N GLN A 237 -9.81 -30.03 -7.96
CA GLN A 237 -10.02 -31.09 -8.95
C GLN A 237 -11.40 -31.69 -8.68
N SER A 238 -12.38 -31.12 -9.35
CA SER A 238 -13.66 -31.77 -9.62
C SER A 238 -13.46 -32.80 -10.74
N THR A 239 -13.30 -34.08 -10.39
CA THR A 239 -13.66 -35.20 -11.27
C THR A 239 -14.20 -36.39 -10.46
N GLU A 240 -15.18 -37.04 -11.05
CA GLU A 240 -16.09 -38.02 -10.47
C GLU A 240 -15.42 -39.34 -10.03
N THR A 241 -15.85 -39.82 -8.85
CA THR A 241 -16.02 -41.21 -8.36
C THR A 241 -15.01 -42.31 -8.74
N THR A 242 -14.40 -42.94 -7.72
CA THR A 242 -14.58 -44.37 -7.28
C THR A 242 -13.84 -44.55 -5.93
N PRO A 243 -14.35 -45.32 -4.93
CA PRO A 243 -13.78 -45.32 -3.59
C PRO A 243 -12.70 -46.39 -3.43
N THR A 244 -11.44 -46.00 -3.20
CA THR A 244 -10.40 -46.93 -2.72
C THR A 244 -9.30 -46.25 -1.92
N ALA A 245 -8.91 -46.96 -0.86
CA ALA A 245 -7.69 -46.85 -0.04
C ALA A 245 -7.58 -45.66 0.94
N GLN A 246 -7.76 -45.99 2.23
CA GLN A 246 -7.35 -45.18 3.38
C GLN A 246 -5.85 -44.85 3.27
N ALA A 247 -5.52 -43.55 3.26
CA ALA A 247 -4.15 -43.08 3.34
C ALA A 247 -3.66 -43.11 4.79
N VAL A 248 -2.62 -43.90 5.03
CA VAL A 248 -1.88 -44.03 6.29
C VAL A 248 -1.07 -42.75 6.53
N LEU A 249 -1.20 -42.15 7.71
CA LEU A 249 -0.37 -41.05 8.19
C LEU A 249 1.09 -41.52 8.37
N PRO A 250 2.12 -40.75 7.95
CA PRO A 250 3.51 -41.13 8.16
C PRO A 250 3.85 -41.13 9.66
N GLY A 251 4.39 -42.28 10.10
CA GLY A 251 4.55 -42.65 11.50
C GLY A 251 5.44 -41.71 12.31
N THR A 252 4.98 -41.43 13.52
CA THR A 252 5.83 -41.05 14.64
C THR A 252 6.77 -42.21 14.94
N ASP A 253 8.08 -41.99 14.80
CA ASP A 253 9.09 -42.99 15.12
C ASP A 253 9.06 -43.24 16.65
N GLU A 254 8.34 -44.28 17.07
CA GLU A 254 8.11 -44.62 18.49
C GLU A 254 9.43 -44.77 19.27
N GLN A 255 10.49 -45.20 18.58
CA GLN A 255 11.84 -45.29 19.15
C GLN A 255 12.41 -43.91 19.49
N LEU A 256 12.13 -42.89 18.66
CA LEU A 256 12.57 -41.53 18.91
C LEU A 256 11.81 -40.92 20.09
N VAL A 257 10.48 -41.09 20.13
CA VAL A 257 9.63 -40.62 21.24
C VAL A 257 10.06 -41.26 22.57
N LYS A 258 10.34 -42.57 22.55
CA LYS A 258 10.84 -43.29 23.73
C LYS A 258 12.22 -42.77 24.19
N SER A 259 13.15 -42.57 23.26
CA SER A 259 14.49 -42.08 23.59
C SER A 259 14.50 -40.67 24.20
N ILE A 260 13.61 -39.79 23.72
CA ILE A 260 13.45 -38.43 24.24
C ILE A 260 12.84 -38.48 25.64
N THR A 261 11.81 -39.31 25.83
CA THR A 261 11.12 -39.46 27.12
C THR A 261 12.07 -39.98 28.20
N GLU A 262 12.88 -40.99 27.89
CA GLU A 262 13.86 -41.55 28.84
C GLU A 262 14.92 -40.51 29.24
N ARG A 263 15.41 -39.71 28.30
CA ARG A 263 16.37 -38.63 28.59
C ARG A 263 15.77 -37.54 29.49
N VAL A 264 14.55 -37.10 29.20
CA VAL A 264 13.87 -36.09 30.03
C VAL A 264 13.64 -36.61 31.45
N MET A 265 13.18 -37.86 31.59
CA MET A 265 12.94 -38.46 32.90
C MET A 265 14.21 -38.70 33.73
N ALA A 266 15.35 -38.95 33.08
CA ALA A 266 16.63 -39.06 33.77
C ALA A 266 17.11 -37.72 34.35
N THR A 267 16.85 -36.61 33.64
CA THR A 267 17.27 -35.26 34.03
C THR A 267 16.42 -34.69 35.17
N LEU A 268 15.19 -35.19 35.34
CA LEU A 268 14.28 -34.79 36.43
C LEU A 268 14.53 -35.55 37.75
N LYS A 269 15.45 -36.53 37.76
CA LYS A 269 15.79 -37.35 38.94
C LYS A 269 17.19 -37.06 39.51
N SER A 270 17.88 -36.04 39.01
CA SER A 270 19.15 -35.49 39.52
C SER A 270 18.95 -34.08 40.04
#